data_AF-A0A6I6A117-F1
#
_entry.id   AF-A0A6I6A117-F1
#
_cell.length_a   1.000
_cell.length_b   1.000
_cell.length_c   1.000
_cell.angle_alpha   90.00
_cell.angle_beta   90.00
_cell.angle_gamma   90.00
#
_symmetry.space_group_name_H-M   'P 1'
#
loop_
_entity.id
_entity.type
_entity.pdbx_description
1 polymer ?
#
loop_
_entity_poly.entity_id
_entity_poly.type
_entity_poly.pdbx_seq_one_letter_code
_entity_poly.pdbx_strand_id
1 'polypeptide(L)'
;MATYRIDPDTLREVPGDVTAVWAHVEQLEARGPDGDGERVVWLRILGALGSALALGWSDVARRGGPPTLEAAAVTVPRTVPPAAYRPLLRVAHVLHWQRRHADADTVVDLVRAAASARAEAAVQEEVRRDCAAVLAFADQHQGKVRYDEGRYAEAAALFAAALARREREQAPSDQVVSSRQALDAARRRQAGVAPTLV
;
A
#
# COMPACT_ATOMS: atom_id res chain seq x y z
N MET A 1 -1.03 -13.66 19.34
CA MET A 1 -1.35 -13.53 17.89
C MET A 1 -0.77 -12.20 17.43
N ALA A 2 -0.13 -12.15 16.26
CA ALA A 2 0.38 -10.90 15.71
C ALA A 2 -0.77 -9.93 15.42
N THR A 3 -0.71 -8.72 15.98
CA THR A 3 -1.71 -7.67 15.78
C THR A 3 -1.03 -6.33 15.60
N TYR A 4 -1.71 -5.40 14.94
CA TYR A 4 -1.33 -4.00 14.89
C TYR A 4 -2.57 -3.13 15.06
N ARG A 5 -2.36 -1.88 15.47
CA ARG A 5 -3.36 -0.81 15.39
C ARG A 5 -2.89 0.24 14.41
N ILE A 6 -3.82 0.97 13.80
CA ILE A 6 -3.46 2.18 13.05
C ILE A 6 -3.42 3.34 14.03
N ASP A 7 -2.30 4.04 14.08
CA ASP A 7 -2.18 5.28 14.82
C ASP A 7 -3.05 6.37 14.17
N PRO A 8 -3.99 6.99 14.90
CA PRO A 8 -4.99 7.87 14.31
C PRO A 8 -4.40 9.20 13.81
N ASP A 9 -3.19 9.57 14.24
CA ASP A 9 -2.57 10.83 13.92
C ASP A 9 -1.54 10.71 12.80
N THR A 10 -0.81 9.60 12.75
CA THR A 10 0.21 9.33 11.72
C THR A 10 -0.30 8.42 10.61
N LEU A 11 -1.43 7.73 10.83
CA LEU A 11 -2.00 6.72 9.92
C LEU A 11 -1.05 5.53 9.65
N ARG A 12 0.00 5.38 10.48
CA ARG A 12 0.94 4.27 10.44
C ARG A 12 0.45 3.13 11.30
N GLU A 13 0.77 1.91 10.87
CA GLU A 13 0.52 0.74 11.69
C GLU A 13 1.53 0.68 12.86
N VAL A 14 1.07 0.35 14.06
CA VAL A 14 1.89 0.18 15.26
C VAL A 14 1.67 -1.23 15.78
N PRO A 15 2.71 -2.05 15.97
CA PRO A 15 2.57 -3.42 16.45
C PRO A 15 2.00 -3.43 17.87
N GLY A 16 1.06 -4.34 18.15
CA GLY A 16 0.49 -4.51 19.48
C GLY A 16 1.42 -5.26 20.44
N ASP A 17 2.11 -6.28 19.92
CA ASP A 17 3.12 -7.06 20.64
C ASP A 17 4.27 -7.39 19.67
N VAL A 18 5.42 -6.75 19.90
CA VAL A 18 6.60 -6.89 19.04
C VAL A 18 7.12 -8.33 19.03
N THR A 19 7.09 -9.03 20.16
CA THR A 19 7.58 -10.42 20.27
C THR A 19 6.68 -11.36 19.48
N ALA A 20 5.36 -11.23 19.64
CA ALA A 20 4.40 -12.03 18.89
C ALA A 20 4.47 -11.77 17.37
N VAL A 21 4.75 -10.53 16.95
CA VAL A 21 4.91 -10.18 15.53
C VAL A 21 6.19 -10.80 14.96
N TRP A 22 7.32 -10.80 15.69
CA TRP A 22 8.53 -11.49 15.25
C TRP A 22 8.34 -13.00 15.11
N ALA A 23 7.70 -13.65 16.09
CA ALA A 23 7.37 -15.07 16.00
C ALA A 23 6.49 -15.38 14.77
N HIS A 24 5.58 -14.47 14.40
CA HIS A 24 4.78 -14.60 13.19
C HIS A 24 5.60 -14.41 11.91
N VAL A 25 6.57 -13.49 11.90
CA VAL A 25 7.51 -13.33 10.77
C VAL A 25 8.31 -14.62 10.53
N GLU A 26 8.75 -15.31 11.59
CA GLU A 26 9.45 -16.60 11.49
C GLU A 26 8.54 -17.70 10.90
N GLN A 27 7.27 -17.74 11.32
CA GLN A 27 6.29 -18.68 10.75
C GLN A 27 6.04 -18.41 9.26
N LEU A 28 5.96 -17.14 8.86
CA LEU A 28 5.82 -16.76 7.46
C LEU A 28 7.07 -17.10 6.64
N GLU A 29 8.25 -16.96 7.22
CA GLU A 29 9.51 -17.37 6.59
C GLU A 29 9.56 -18.87 6.33
N ALA A 30 9.13 -19.69 7.29
CA ALA A 30 9.06 -21.14 7.13
C ALA A 30 8.12 -21.58 6.00
N ARG A 31 7.15 -20.73 5.60
CA ARG A 31 6.25 -20.96 4.45
C ARG A 31 6.86 -20.55 3.11
N GLY A 32 8.04 -19.94 3.10
CA GLY A 32 8.74 -19.53 1.88
C GLY A 32 7.92 -18.51 1.05
N PRO A 33 7.95 -18.60 -0.30
CA PRO A 33 7.32 -17.61 -1.18
C PRO A 33 5.84 -17.33 -0.91
N ASP A 34 5.10 -18.29 -0.37
CA ASP A 34 3.68 -18.13 -0.03
C ASP A 34 3.45 -17.20 1.18
N GLY A 35 4.45 -17.06 2.05
CA GLY A 35 4.42 -16.17 3.21
C GLY A 35 4.96 -14.77 2.93
N ASP A 36 5.77 -14.59 1.88
CA ASP A 36 6.56 -13.38 1.65
C ASP A 36 5.71 -12.11 1.53
N GLY A 37 4.55 -12.18 0.88
CA GLY A 37 3.66 -11.03 0.70
C GLY A 37 3.18 -10.46 2.04
N GLU A 38 2.88 -11.30 3.02
CA GLU A 38 2.51 -10.88 4.37
C GLU A 38 3.75 -10.51 5.20
N ARG A 39 4.85 -11.24 5.01
CA ARG A 39 6.10 -11.02 5.73
C ARG A 39 6.68 -9.63 5.46
N VAL A 40 6.60 -9.14 4.21
CA VAL A 40 6.95 -7.75 3.86
C VAL A 40 6.16 -6.73 4.68
N VAL A 41 4.87 -6.98 4.90
CA VAL A 41 4.01 -6.08 5.69
C VAL A 41 4.48 -6.04 7.15
N TRP A 42 4.70 -7.20 7.77
CA TRP A 42 5.12 -7.25 9.17
C TRP A 42 6.54 -6.72 9.39
N LEU A 43 7.48 -7.01 8.49
CA LEU A 43 8.83 -6.44 8.53
C LEU A 43 8.78 -4.91 8.42
N ARG A 44 7.89 -4.35 7.59
CA ARG A 44 7.66 -2.90 7.53
C ARG A 44 7.17 -2.36 8.87
N ILE A 45 6.13 -2.97 9.44
CA ILE A 45 5.52 -2.56 10.71
C ILE A 45 6.53 -2.59 11.87
N LEU A 46 7.41 -3.61 11.88
CA LEU A 46 8.50 -3.74 12.85
C LEU A 46 9.67 -2.76 12.64
N GLY A 47 9.67 -1.99 11.55
CA GLY A 47 10.77 -1.08 11.20
C GLY A 47 11.99 -1.78 10.59
N ALA A 48 11.91 -3.07 10.26
CA ALA A 48 12.94 -3.82 9.54
C ALA A 48 12.92 -3.49 8.03
N LEU A 49 13.02 -2.19 7.70
CA LEU A 49 12.71 -1.65 6.38
C LEU A 49 13.66 -2.14 5.28
N GLY A 50 14.93 -2.42 5.60
CA GLY A 50 15.89 -2.99 4.64
C GLY A 50 15.49 -4.39 4.21
N SER A 51 15.19 -5.27 5.17
CA SER A 51 14.72 -6.64 4.92
C SER A 51 13.37 -6.65 4.21
N ALA A 52 12.44 -5.77 4.61
CA ALA A 52 11.15 -5.62 3.95
C ALA A 52 11.30 -5.22 2.47
N LEU A 53 12.22 -4.30 2.16
CA LEU A 53 12.45 -3.82 0.80
C LEU A 53 13.10 -4.91 -0.07
N ALA A 54 14.13 -5.58 0.43
CA ALA A 54 14.82 -6.65 -0.29
C ALA A 54 13.86 -7.83 -0.60
N LEU A 55 13.03 -8.21 0.38
CA LEU A 55 12.03 -9.25 0.20
C LEU A 55 10.92 -8.82 -0.77
N GLY A 56 10.47 -7.56 -0.67
CA GLY A 56 9.46 -7.00 -1.55
C GLY A 56 9.88 -7.02 -3.02
N TRP A 57 11.09 -6.58 -3.33
CA TRP A 57 11.63 -6.65 -4.70
C TRP A 57 11.83 -8.08 -5.18
N SER A 58 12.25 -9.00 -4.30
CA SER A 58 12.33 -10.43 -4.63
C SER A 58 10.95 -11.02 -4.99
N ASP A 59 9.88 -10.64 -4.28
CA ASP A 59 8.50 -11.04 -4.60
C ASP A 59 8.01 -10.43 -5.91
N VAL A 60 8.33 -9.16 -6.19
CA VAL A 60 8.03 -8.53 -7.48
C VAL A 60 8.68 -9.29 -8.63
N ALA A 61 9.98 -9.60 -8.51
CA ALA A 61 10.75 -10.31 -9.54
C ALA A 61 10.17 -11.70 -9.83
N ARG A 62 9.84 -12.48 -8.78
CA ARG A 62 9.20 -13.81 -8.94
C ARG A 62 7.85 -13.76 -9.64
N ARG A 63 7.14 -12.63 -9.56
CA ARG A 63 5.86 -12.44 -10.25
C ARG A 63 6.00 -11.79 -11.63
N GLY A 64 7.23 -11.67 -12.13
CA GLY A 64 7.55 -11.13 -13.46
C GLY A 64 7.48 -9.60 -13.54
N GLY A 65 7.44 -8.90 -12.42
CA GLY A 65 7.51 -7.43 -12.38
C GLY A 65 8.95 -6.92 -12.46
N PRO A 66 9.14 -5.59 -12.50
CA PRO A 66 10.48 -4.99 -12.48
C PRO A 66 11.19 -5.30 -11.16
N PRO A 67 12.42 -5.86 -11.18
CA PRO A 67 13.07 -6.36 -9.97
C PRO A 67 13.67 -5.25 -9.10
N THR A 68 13.75 -4.01 -9.59
CA THR A 68 14.33 -2.86 -8.87
C THR A 68 13.57 -1.57 -9.16
N LEU A 69 13.90 -0.52 -8.40
CA LEU A 69 13.34 0.81 -8.61
C LEU A 69 13.74 1.38 -9.99
N GLU A 70 14.99 1.21 -10.39
CA GLU A 70 15.51 1.69 -11.68
C GLU A 70 14.79 1.01 -12.84
N ALA A 71 14.55 -0.30 -12.73
CA ALA A 71 13.75 -1.03 -13.69
C ALA A 71 12.29 -0.55 -13.71
N ALA A 72 11.69 -0.31 -12.54
CA ALA A 72 10.31 0.18 -12.43
C ALA A 72 10.14 1.55 -13.10
N ALA A 73 11.11 2.46 -12.94
CA ALA A 73 11.06 3.81 -13.48
C ALA A 73 11.01 3.87 -15.02
N VAL A 74 11.53 2.84 -15.70
CA VAL A 74 11.56 2.76 -17.18
C VAL A 74 10.61 1.69 -17.74
N THR A 75 9.89 0.97 -16.88
CA THR A 75 9.00 -0.11 -17.31
C THR A 75 7.76 0.45 -18.00
N VAL A 76 7.44 -0.10 -19.18
CA VAL A 76 6.21 0.23 -19.88
C VAL A 76 5.01 -0.34 -19.11
N PRO A 77 4.03 0.47 -18.66
CA PRO A 77 2.98 -0.03 -17.75
C PRO A 77 2.18 -1.23 -18.27
N ARG A 78 1.92 -1.29 -19.59
CA ARG A 78 1.16 -2.39 -20.21
C ARG A 78 1.88 -3.74 -20.18
N THR A 79 3.19 -3.78 -19.89
CA THR A 79 3.96 -5.02 -19.80
C THR A 79 4.03 -5.57 -18.38
N VAL A 80 3.57 -4.82 -17.37
CA VAL A 80 3.57 -5.26 -15.98
C VAL A 80 2.52 -6.37 -15.79
N PRO A 81 2.90 -7.58 -15.34
CA PRO A 81 1.93 -8.64 -15.10
C PRO A 81 1.02 -8.31 -13.90
N PRO A 82 -0.28 -8.64 -13.94
CA PRO A 82 -1.21 -8.35 -12.84
C PRO A 82 -0.78 -8.94 -11.49
N ALA A 83 -0.09 -10.09 -11.52
CA ALA A 83 0.46 -10.72 -10.33
C ALA A 83 1.44 -9.80 -9.58
N ALA A 84 2.14 -8.89 -10.26
CA ALA A 84 3.12 -7.98 -9.67
C ALA A 84 2.50 -6.72 -9.05
N TYR A 85 1.23 -6.40 -9.29
CA TYR A 85 0.61 -5.15 -8.81
C TYR A 85 0.63 -5.02 -7.28
N ARG A 86 0.17 -6.05 -6.57
CA ARG A 86 0.12 -6.03 -5.10
C ARG A 86 1.53 -6.03 -4.46
N PRO A 87 2.51 -6.84 -4.92
CA PRO A 87 3.89 -6.71 -4.45
C PRO A 87 4.51 -5.34 -4.67
N LEU A 88 4.30 -4.73 -5.85
CA LEU A 88 4.78 -3.36 -6.12
C LEU A 88 4.17 -2.35 -5.14
N LEU A 89 2.87 -2.46 -4.84
CA LEU A 89 2.23 -1.61 -3.81
C LEU A 89 2.79 -1.82 -2.40
N ARG A 90 3.23 -3.05 -2.06
CA ARG A 90 3.92 -3.31 -0.79
C ARG A 90 5.30 -2.68 -0.77
N VAL A 91 6.07 -2.80 -1.87
CA VAL A 91 7.36 -2.13 -2.04
C VAL A 91 7.22 -0.62 -1.91
N ALA A 92 6.24 -0.01 -2.59
CA ALA A 92 5.97 1.42 -2.47
C ALA A 92 5.68 1.84 -1.03
N HIS A 93 4.94 1.03 -0.27
CA HIS A 93 4.66 1.32 1.13
C HIS A 93 5.92 1.21 2.01
N VAL A 94 6.85 0.29 1.71
CA VAL A 94 8.16 0.25 2.38
C VAL A 94 9.00 1.50 2.05
N LEU A 95 9.05 1.92 0.79
CA LEU A 95 9.75 3.13 0.35
C LEU A 95 9.17 4.38 1.05
N HIS A 96 7.84 4.46 1.17
CA HIS A 96 7.17 5.51 1.94
C HIS A 96 7.63 5.52 3.41
N TRP A 97 7.70 4.37 4.06
CA TRP A 97 8.17 4.28 5.46
C TRP A 97 9.63 4.65 5.63
N GLN A 98 10.46 4.42 4.60
CA GLN A 98 11.84 4.91 4.50
C GLN A 98 11.94 6.42 4.20
N ARG A 99 10.81 7.15 4.10
CA ARG A 99 10.72 8.56 3.69
C ARG A 99 11.21 8.82 2.26
N ARG A 100 11.29 7.79 1.43
CA ARG A 100 11.63 7.87 0.00
C ARG A 100 10.37 8.10 -0.84
N HIS A 101 9.74 9.25 -0.64
CA HIS A 101 8.39 9.53 -1.16
C HIS A 101 8.33 9.55 -2.70
N ALA A 102 9.32 10.16 -3.36
CA ALA A 102 9.39 10.18 -4.83
C ALA A 102 9.54 8.77 -5.43
N ASP A 103 10.31 7.90 -4.76
CA ASP A 103 10.48 6.51 -5.17
C ASP A 103 9.19 5.71 -4.96
N ALA A 104 8.49 5.95 -3.85
CA ALA A 104 7.18 5.35 -3.58
C ALA A 104 6.16 5.76 -4.65
N ASP A 105 6.10 7.05 -5.01
CA ASP A 105 5.23 7.57 -6.07
C ASP A 105 5.57 6.93 -7.43
N THR A 106 6.85 6.82 -7.78
CA THR A 106 7.30 6.15 -9.02
C THR A 106 6.70 4.75 -9.14
N VAL A 107 6.75 3.96 -8.07
CA VAL A 107 6.22 2.59 -8.06
C VAL A 107 4.68 2.58 -8.08
N VAL A 108 4.01 3.48 -7.36
CA VAL A 108 2.54 3.58 -7.36
C VAL A 108 2.03 4.00 -8.74
N ASP A 109 2.67 4.97 -9.40
CA ASP A 109 2.27 5.47 -10.70
C ASP A 109 2.40 4.39 -11.78
N LEU A 110 3.46 3.56 -11.73
CA LEU A 110 3.57 2.37 -12.58
C LEU A 110 2.38 1.42 -12.39
N VAL A 111 2.04 1.08 -11.14
CA VAL A 111 0.91 0.19 -10.84
C VAL A 111 -0.41 0.80 -11.29
N ARG A 112 -0.62 2.11 -11.06
CA ARG A 112 -1.83 2.82 -11.46
C ARG A 112 -2.01 2.79 -12.97
N ALA A 113 -0.95 3.11 -13.72
CA ALA A 113 -1.00 3.08 -15.18
C ALA A 113 -1.26 1.67 -15.72
N ALA A 114 -0.62 0.64 -15.15
CA ALA A 114 -0.81 -0.75 -15.54
C ALA A 114 -2.23 -1.26 -15.24
N ALA A 115 -2.74 -1.00 -14.03
CA ALA A 115 -4.07 -1.40 -13.61
C ALA A 115 -5.18 -0.70 -14.41
N SER A 116 -5.03 0.61 -14.67
CA SER A 116 -5.98 1.38 -15.50
C SER A 116 -6.01 0.85 -16.94
N ALA A 117 -4.85 0.69 -17.58
CA ALA A 117 -4.78 0.17 -18.95
C ALA A 117 -5.38 -1.24 -19.06
N ARG A 118 -5.20 -2.08 -18.04
CA ARG A 118 -5.84 -3.40 -17.98
C ARG A 118 -7.35 -3.30 -17.78
N ALA A 119 -7.83 -2.41 -16.92
CA ALA A 119 -9.26 -2.24 -16.67
C ALA A 119 -10.00 -1.76 -17.92
N GLU A 120 -9.40 -0.83 -18.68
CA GLU A 120 -9.95 -0.34 -19.96
C GLU A 120 -10.06 -1.44 -21.02
N ALA A 121 -9.08 -2.35 -21.06
CA ALA A 121 -9.08 -3.47 -22.00
C ALA A 121 -9.92 -4.68 -21.52
N ALA A 122 -10.40 -4.68 -20.27
CA ALA A 122 -11.04 -5.83 -19.66
C ALA A 122 -12.52 -5.94 -20.06
N VAL A 123 -12.87 -7.08 -20.65
CA VAL A 123 -14.27 -7.45 -20.92
C VAL A 123 -14.92 -8.06 -19.67
N GLN A 124 -14.17 -8.88 -18.93
CA GLN A 124 -14.65 -9.55 -17.72
C GLN A 124 -14.79 -8.58 -16.54
N GLU A 125 -15.94 -8.63 -15.85
CA GLU A 125 -16.22 -7.81 -14.67
C GLU A 125 -15.24 -8.10 -13.53
N GLU A 126 -14.86 -9.36 -13.35
CA GLU A 126 -13.94 -9.79 -12.30
C GLU A 126 -12.58 -9.12 -12.44
N VAL A 127 -12.11 -8.94 -13.68
CA VAL A 127 -10.86 -8.25 -13.97
C VAL A 127 -10.98 -6.75 -13.70
N ARG A 128 -12.12 -6.13 -14.08
CA ARG A 128 -12.37 -4.71 -13.78
C ARG A 128 -12.43 -4.46 -12.28
N ARG A 129 -13.09 -5.34 -11.52
CA ARG A 129 -13.17 -5.30 -10.06
C ARG A 129 -11.81 -5.51 -9.39
N ASP A 130 -10.99 -6.46 -9.87
CA ASP A 130 -9.63 -6.64 -9.34
C ASP A 130 -8.76 -5.40 -9.59
N CYS A 131 -8.81 -4.82 -10.79
CA CYS A 131 -8.13 -3.56 -11.07
C CYS A 131 -8.63 -2.41 -10.19
N ALA A 132 -9.95 -2.31 -9.97
CA ALA A 132 -10.53 -1.29 -9.09
C ALA A 132 -10.04 -1.44 -7.64
N ALA A 133 -9.91 -2.67 -7.14
CA ALA A 133 -9.34 -2.94 -5.83
C ALA A 133 -7.86 -2.51 -5.75
N VAL A 134 -7.05 -2.83 -6.77
CA VAL A 134 -5.64 -2.40 -6.87
C VAL A 134 -5.53 -0.87 -6.89
N LEU A 135 -6.36 -0.19 -7.68
CA LEU A 135 -6.38 1.28 -7.75
C LEU A 135 -6.78 1.92 -6.42
N ALA A 136 -7.73 1.32 -5.68
CA ALA A 136 -8.09 1.80 -4.35
C ALA A 136 -6.94 1.66 -3.34
N PHE A 137 -6.12 0.60 -3.43
CA PHE A 137 -4.90 0.49 -2.62
C PHE A 137 -3.83 1.52 -3.03
N ALA A 138 -3.64 1.75 -4.32
CA ALA A 138 -2.75 2.81 -4.82
C ALA A 138 -3.14 4.20 -4.28
N ASP A 139 -4.42 4.57 -4.41
CA ASP A 139 -4.95 5.82 -3.86
C ASP A 139 -4.76 5.92 -2.34
N GLN A 140 -5.09 4.85 -1.61
CA GLN A 140 -4.92 4.83 -0.15
C GLN A 140 -3.46 5.03 0.26
N HIS A 141 -2.50 4.35 -0.39
CA HIS A 141 -1.09 4.46 -0.03
C HIS A 141 -0.50 5.81 -0.42
N GLN A 142 -0.81 6.30 -1.62
CA GLN A 142 -0.36 7.62 -2.06
C GLN A 142 -0.96 8.73 -1.18
N GLY A 143 -2.22 8.57 -0.73
CA GLY A 143 -2.83 9.45 0.25
C GLY A 143 -2.06 9.51 1.57
N LYS A 144 -1.57 8.36 2.07
CA LYS A 144 -0.70 8.31 3.26
C LYS A 144 0.65 9.02 3.03
N VAL A 145 1.24 8.92 1.84
CA VAL A 145 2.46 9.68 1.47
C VAL A 145 2.19 11.18 1.55
N ARG A 146 1.13 11.66 0.89
CA ARG A 146 0.76 13.10 0.92
C ARG A 146 0.45 13.58 2.33
N TYR A 147 -0.19 12.75 3.13
CA TYR A 147 -0.46 13.05 4.54
C TYR A 147 0.83 13.25 5.33
N ASP A 148 1.81 12.37 5.15
CA ASP A 148 3.15 12.45 5.78
C ASP A 148 4.00 13.64 5.32
N GLU A 149 3.66 14.23 4.18
CA GLU A 149 4.25 15.46 3.62
C GLU A 149 3.52 16.74 4.09
N GLY A 150 2.45 16.61 4.87
CA GLY A 150 1.60 17.74 5.27
C GLY A 150 0.69 18.26 4.15
N ARG A 151 0.61 17.56 3.01
CA ARG A 151 -0.23 17.90 1.84
C ARG A 151 -1.64 17.36 2.04
N TYR A 152 -2.30 17.83 3.10
CA TYR A 152 -3.54 17.22 3.60
C TYR A 152 -4.72 17.32 2.62
N ALA A 153 -4.81 18.39 1.83
CA ALA A 153 -5.86 18.51 0.82
C ALA A 153 -5.74 17.43 -0.28
N GLU A 154 -4.50 17.16 -0.73
CA GLU A 154 -4.22 16.11 -1.71
C GLU A 154 -4.42 14.71 -1.12
N ALA A 155 -4.01 14.51 0.14
CA ALA A 155 -4.27 13.29 0.88
C ALA A 155 -5.78 13.00 0.98
N ALA A 156 -6.58 14.00 1.32
CA ALA A 156 -8.04 13.89 1.41
C ALA A 156 -8.67 13.51 0.06
N ALA A 157 -8.21 14.12 -1.05
CA ALA A 157 -8.69 13.76 -2.39
C ALA A 157 -8.40 12.29 -2.73
N LEU A 158 -7.19 11.80 -2.44
CA LEU A 158 -6.79 10.41 -2.65
C LEU A 158 -7.58 9.44 -1.76
N PHE A 159 -7.75 9.73 -0.47
CA PHE A 159 -8.55 8.90 0.42
C PHE A 159 -10.03 8.84 0.01
N ALA A 160 -10.60 9.96 -0.45
CA ALA A 160 -11.95 9.98 -0.98
C ALA A 160 -12.08 9.13 -2.26
N ALA A 161 -11.09 9.18 -3.14
CA ALA A 161 -11.06 8.35 -4.36
C ALA A 161 -10.94 6.85 -4.04
N ALA A 162 -10.14 6.49 -3.02
CA ALA A 162 -10.05 5.11 -2.52
C ALA A 162 -11.39 4.64 -1.92
N LEU A 163 -12.02 5.48 -1.09
CA LEU A 163 -13.31 5.20 -0.46
C LEU A 163 -14.40 4.96 -1.50
N ALA A 164 -14.54 5.88 -2.46
CA ALA A 164 -15.56 5.78 -3.49
C ALA A 164 -15.44 4.50 -4.34
N ARG A 165 -14.20 4.05 -4.63
CA ARG A 165 -13.97 2.76 -5.31
C ARG A 165 -14.36 1.59 -4.41
N ARG A 166 -13.94 1.58 -3.14
CA ARG A 166 -14.26 0.51 -2.19
C ARG A 166 -15.76 0.36 -1.96
N GLU A 167 -16.50 1.47 -1.86
CA GLU A 167 -17.95 1.46 -1.70
C GLU A 167 -18.66 0.95 -2.96
N ARG A 168 -18.26 1.43 -4.14
CA ARG A 168 -18.80 0.97 -5.42
C ARG A 168 -18.61 -0.53 -5.61
N GLU A 169 -17.43 -1.04 -5.30
CA GLU A 169 -17.08 -2.45 -5.49
C GLU A 169 -17.55 -3.37 -4.36
N GLN A 170 -18.16 -2.82 -3.30
CA GLN A 170 -18.56 -3.54 -2.09
C GLN A 170 -17.37 -4.27 -1.45
N ALA A 171 -16.24 -3.56 -1.34
CA ALA A 171 -15.03 -4.07 -0.70
C ALA A 171 -15.28 -4.43 0.78
N PRO A 172 -14.43 -5.30 1.36
CA PRO A 172 -14.50 -5.64 2.79
C PRO A 172 -14.61 -4.42 3.71
N SER A 173 -15.41 -4.55 4.77
CA SER A 173 -15.80 -3.43 5.64
C SER A 173 -14.61 -2.76 6.34
N ASP A 174 -13.59 -3.55 6.70
CA ASP A 174 -12.33 -3.07 7.27
C ASP A 174 -11.60 -2.09 6.33
N GLN A 175 -11.62 -2.35 5.02
CA GLN A 175 -11.02 -1.46 4.02
C GLN A 175 -11.82 -0.17 3.86
N VAL A 176 -13.15 -0.24 3.88
CA VAL A 176 -14.03 0.94 3.83
C VAL A 176 -13.81 1.80 5.07
N VAL A 177 -13.81 1.19 6.26
CA VAL A 177 -13.55 1.88 7.54
C VAL A 177 -12.17 2.53 7.54
N SER A 178 -11.14 1.83 7.07
CA SER A 178 -9.78 2.37 6.96
C SER A 178 -9.70 3.61 6.06
N SER A 179 -10.38 3.62 4.91
CA SER A 179 -10.42 4.82 4.05
C SER A 179 -11.16 5.98 4.69
N ARG A 180 -12.27 5.73 5.38
CA ARG A 180 -13.02 6.77 6.11
C ARG A 180 -12.17 7.40 7.21
N GLN A 181 -11.52 6.57 8.03
CA GLN A 181 -10.63 7.03 9.10
C GLN A 181 -9.50 7.92 8.55
N ALA A 182 -8.87 7.52 7.45
CA ALA A 182 -7.79 8.29 6.82
C ALA A 182 -8.30 9.62 6.21
N LEU A 183 -9.46 9.60 5.55
CA LEU A 183 -10.11 10.78 5.01
C LEU A 183 -10.45 11.80 6.11
N ASP A 184 -11.01 11.32 7.21
CA ASP A 184 -11.35 12.17 8.36
C ASP A 184 -10.11 12.77 9.01
N ALA A 185 -9.04 11.98 9.16
CA ALA A 185 -7.76 12.48 9.66
C ALA A 185 -7.18 13.59 8.75
N ALA A 186 -7.16 13.37 7.43
CA ALA A 186 -6.69 14.38 6.48
C ALA A 186 -7.52 15.67 6.54
N ARG A 187 -8.85 15.57 6.60
CA ARG A 187 -9.75 16.73 6.72
C ARG A 187 -9.54 17.51 8.01
N ARG A 188 -9.36 16.83 9.15
CA ARG A 188 -9.04 17.47 10.43
C ARG A 188 -7.74 18.28 10.34
N ARG A 189 -6.67 17.68 9.81
CA ARG A 189 -5.39 18.35 9.63
C ARG A 189 -5.46 19.52 8.66
N GLN A 190 -6.20 19.37 7.56
CA GLN A 190 -6.46 20.46 6.61
C GLN A 190 -7.17 21.65 7.28
N ALA A 191 -8.08 21.40 8.21
CA ALA A 191 -8.78 22.42 9.00
C ALA A 191 -7.93 23.01 10.14
N GLY A 192 -6.65 22.65 10.26
CA GLY A 192 -5.74 23.15 11.30
C GLY A 192 -5.95 22.50 12.67
N VAL A 193 -6.71 21.40 12.76
CA VAL A 193 -6.89 20.67 14.02
C VAL A 193 -5.60 19.90 14.33
N ALA A 194 -5.01 20.21 15.48
CA ALA A 194 -3.81 19.54 15.97
C ALA A 194 -4.05 18.05 16.24
N PRO A 195 -3.02 17.19 16.15
CA PRO A 195 -3.13 15.80 16.58
C PRO A 195 -3.59 15.70 18.03
N THR A 196 -4.35 14.65 18.33
CA THR A 196 -4.75 14.40 19.71
C THR A 196 -3.52 13.85 20.42
N LEU A 197 -2.94 14.59 21.37
CA LEU A 197 -1.87 14.04 22.20
C LEU A 197 -2.50 12.91 23.04
N VAL A 198 -2.14 11.67 22.72
CA VAL A 198 -2.49 10.47 23.50
C VAL A 198 -1.30 10.09 24.38
#